data_AF-A0A5U0KGI3-F1
#
_entry.id   AF-A0A5U0KGI3-F1
#
_cell.length_a   1.000
_cell.length_b   1.000
_cell.length_c   1.000
_cell.angle_alpha   90.00
_cell.angle_beta   90.00
_cell.angle_gamma   90.00
#
_symmetry.space_group_name_H-M   'P 1'
#
loop_
_entity.id
_entity.type
_entity.pdbx_description
1 polymer ?
#
loop_
_entity_poly.entity_id
_entity_poly.type
_entity_poly.pdbx_seq_one_letter_code
_entity_poly.pdbx_strand_id
1 'polypeptide(L)'
;MNLQQRINKLPQLSSSFSFGKDIDNIHSFIFNETSKDKIEDLLRKWVSGNQPCVFGKLASKKIKGLDFHLSIVNSPQLYNDDGHLFDFLRNERVRFKERARRGEVSAHLIYFIHPQLAFARPSEELVDIQKYICSLHMPECYPIKEDVIYTESVPFQDKDGLKIYKAGVNVFYSSAHRTRNHDRRIPGGILISVNAPGHFMRLAIEKGFYKDQEQALADIRNMTIQSVGNGGYSHPEGISTTWHSESKLDRFGCPVHTGNSSYYSGFYHTDVLIPGELTKDERLLHEIDNSDPMIFNWNVLFYVSLEEFPIDDPYYGEFIGVPVDDASMFFNSFQPRKFENNPLYEKEDD
;
A
#
# COMPACT_ATOMS: atom_id res chain seq x y z
N MET A 1 7.54 -6.79 -25.38
CA MET A 1 7.16 -5.36 -25.33
C MET A 1 7.64 -4.83 -23.99
N ASN A 2 8.60 -3.91 -24.00
CA ASN A 2 9.18 -3.36 -22.78
C ASN A 2 8.24 -2.37 -22.07
N LEU A 3 8.60 -1.93 -20.86
CA LEU A 3 7.77 -1.00 -20.10
C LEU A 3 7.46 0.30 -20.86
N GLN A 4 8.46 0.94 -21.49
CA GLN A 4 8.23 2.17 -22.26
C GLN A 4 7.22 1.98 -23.41
N GLN A 5 7.33 0.87 -24.15
CA GLN A 5 6.39 0.56 -25.23
C GLN A 5 4.95 0.35 -24.71
N ARG A 6 4.79 -0.18 -23.49
CA ARG A 6 3.48 -0.26 -22.82
C ARG A 6 2.98 1.12 -22.44
N ILE A 7 3.83 1.94 -21.81
CA ILE A 7 3.51 3.32 -21.40
C ILE A 7 3.02 4.15 -22.59
N ASN A 8 3.67 4.02 -23.74
CA ASN A 8 3.31 4.76 -24.95
C ASN A 8 1.91 4.41 -25.50
N LYS A 9 1.30 3.30 -25.06
CA LYS A 9 -0.03 2.85 -25.48
C LYS A 9 -1.13 3.22 -24.48
N LEU A 10 -0.78 3.79 -23.32
CA LEU A 10 -1.76 4.14 -22.30
C LEU A 10 -2.73 5.19 -22.82
N PRO A 11 -4.05 5.01 -22.64
CA PRO A 11 -4.99 6.10 -22.83
C PRO A 11 -4.63 7.25 -21.88
N GLN A 12 -4.65 8.49 -22.38
CA GLN A 12 -4.19 9.67 -21.64
C GLN A 12 -5.35 10.59 -21.26
N LEU A 13 -5.30 11.14 -20.06
CA LEU A 13 -6.07 12.31 -19.65
C LEU A 13 -5.59 13.52 -20.44
N SER A 14 -6.41 14.58 -20.48
CA SER A 14 -5.98 15.85 -21.07
C SER A 14 -4.70 16.34 -20.37
N SER A 15 -3.78 16.92 -21.14
CA SER A 15 -2.60 17.59 -20.57
C SER A 15 -2.96 18.78 -19.68
N SER A 16 -4.19 19.30 -19.79
CA SER A 16 -4.75 20.34 -18.93
C SER A 16 -5.49 19.79 -17.70
N PHE A 17 -5.53 18.48 -17.50
CA PHE A 17 -6.18 17.88 -16.34
C PHE A 17 -5.43 18.25 -15.06
N SER A 18 -6.16 18.70 -14.03
CA SER A 18 -5.61 19.05 -12.72
C SER A 18 -5.87 17.92 -11.73
N PHE A 19 -4.84 17.49 -11.03
CA PHE A 19 -4.90 16.52 -9.93
C PHE A 19 -5.05 17.21 -8.56
N GLY A 20 -5.35 18.51 -8.56
CA GLY A 20 -5.31 19.38 -7.40
C GLY A 20 -3.93 20.00 -7.19
N LYS A 21 -3.92 21.20 -6.58
CA LYS A 21 -2.71 22.01 -6.39
C LYS A 21 -1.57 21.26 -5.70
N ASP A 22 -1.87 20.34 -4.80
CA ASP A 22 -0.87 19.56 -4.07
C ASP A 22 -0.10 18.58 -4.97
N ILE A 23 -0.75 18.00 -5.99
CA ILE A 23 -0.10 17.12 -6.98
C ILE A 23 0.44 17.93 -8.15
N ASP A 24 -0.32 18.89 -8.67
CA ASP A 24 0.07 19.70 -9.84
C ASP A 24 1.41 20.45 -9.58
N ASN A 25 1.56 21.03 -8.39
CA ASN A 25 2.80 21.69 -7.99
C ASN A 25 3.99 20.73 -8.00
N ILE A 26 3.79 19.48 -7.60
CA ILE A 26 4.86 18.46 -7.59
C ILE A 26 5.17 18.03 -9.02
N HIS A 27 4.15 17.70 -9.81
CA HIS A 27 4.29 17.32 -11.22
C HIS A 27 5.08 18.35 -12.03
N SER A 28 4.82 19.65 -11.80
CA SER A 28 5.56 20.74 -12.47
C SER A 28 7.08 20.70 -12.24
N PHE A 29 7.54 20.02 -11.18
CA PHE A 29 8.93 19.90 -10.80
C PHE A 29 9.51 18.51 -11.09
N ILE A 30 8.87 17.43 -10.58
CA ILE A 30 9.49 16.09 -10.52
C ILE A 30 9.72 15.44 -11.88
N PHE A 31 9.02 15.88 -12.94
CA PHE A 31 9.21 15.32 -14.28
C PHE A 31 10.49 15.79 -14.96
N ASN A 32 11.06 16.92 -14.53
CA ASN A 32 12.28 17.49 -15.10
C ASN A 32 13.47 17.47 -14.12
N GLU A 33 13.24 17.11 -12.86
CA GLU A 33 14.31 16.98 -11.86
C GLU A 33 15.03 15.63 -12.00
N THR A 34 16.36 15.68 -11.88
CA THR A 34 17.23 14.49 -11.97
C THR A 34 17.83 14.13 -10.61
N SER A 35 17.91 15.08 -9.68
CA SER A 35 18.35 14.86 -8.30
C SER A 35 17.35 14.02 -7.52
N LYS A 36 17.76 12.81 -7.16
CA LYS A 36 16.98 11.88 -6.35
C LYS A 36 16.63 12.45 -4.98
N ASP A 37 17.58 13.10 -4.33
CA ASP A 37 17.39 13.70 -3.00
C ASP A 37 16.31 14.78 -3.02
N LYS A 38 16.31 15.66 -4.02
CA LYS A 38 15.27 16.69 -4.14
C LYS A 38 13.89 16.11 -4.44
N ILE A 39 13.82 15.07 -5.26
CA ILE A 39 12.56 14.35 -5.52
C ILE A 39 12.07 13.70 -4.22
N GLU A 40 12.97 13.04 -3.49
CA GLU A 40 12.67 12.42 -2.19
C GLU A 40 12.13 13.44 -1.19
N ASP A 41 12.78 14.59 -1.04
CA ASP A 41 12.33 15.66 -0.14
C ASP A 41 10.92 16.14 -0.47
N LEU A 42 10.62 16.34 -1.75
CA LEU A 42 9.28 16.76 -2.21
C LEU A 42 8.23 15.69 -1.96
N LEU A 43 8.52 14.43 -2.28
CA LEU A 43 7.60 13.32 -2.07
C LEU A 43 7.36 13.09 -0.57
N ARG A 44 8.40 13.15 0.27
CA ARG A 44 8.28 13.09 1.74
C ARG A 44 7.39 14.21 2.26
N LYS A 45 7.63 15.44 1.81
CA LYS A 45 6.79 16.59 2.19
C LYS A 45 5.33 16.37 1.81
N TRP A 46 5.06 15.86 0.61
CA TRP A 46 3.69 15.56 0.18
C TRP A 46 3.04 14.46 1.01
N VAL A 47 3.74 13.34 1.24
CA VAL A 47 3.24 12.21 2.05
C VAL A 47 2.90 12.67 3.47
N SER A 48 3.70 13.57 4.04
CA SER A 48 3.52 14.09 5.40
C SER A 48 2.19 14.81 5.67
N GLY A 49 1.54 15.31 4.61
CA GLY A 49 0.27 16.03 4.67
C GLY A 49 -0.87 15.30 3.97
N ASN A 50 -0.62 14.70 2.81
CA ASN A 50 -1.67 14.33 1.86
C ASN A 50 -1.92 12.82 1.76
N GLN A 51 -1.01 11.97 2.22
CA GLN A 51 -1.19 10.52 2.10
C GLN A 51 -2.20 10.02 3.16
N PRO A 52 -3.14 9.13 2.81
CA PRO A 52 -4.22 8.80 3.73
C PRO A 52 -3.83 7.90 4.92
N CYS A 53 -2.87 7.03 4.71
CA CYS A 53 -2.33 6.16 5.75
C CYS A 53 -1.55 6.97 6.81
N VAL A 54 -1.98 6.87 8.06
CA VAL A 54 -1.31 7.53 9.19
C VAL A 54 0.14 7.03 9.34
N PHE A 55 0.38 5.74 9.09
CA PHE A 55 1.72 5.15 9.12
C PHE A 55 2.67 5.85 8.14
N GLY A 56 2.23 6.08 6.90
CA GLY A 56 3.00 6.79 5.88
C GLY A 56 3.32 8.23 6.29
N LYS A 57 2.32 8.95 6.83
CA LYS A 57 2.51 10.31 7.37
C LYS A 57 3.56 10.35 8.49
N LEU A 58 3.50 9.43 9.46
CA LEU A 58 4.46 9.38 10.57
C LEU A 58 5.87 9.04 10.10
N ALA A 59 6.00 8.04 9.22
CA ALA A 59 7.28 7.64 8.65
C ALA A 59 7.93 8.76 7.83
N SER A 60 7.15 9.53 7.07
CA SER A 60 7.67 10.68 6.31
C SER A 60 8.26 11.79 7.20
N LYS A 61 7.75 11.92 8.43
CA LYS A 61 8.19 12.90 9.44
C LYS A 61 9.22 12.34 10.42
N LYS A 62 9.59 11.07 10.27
CA LYS A 62 10.45 10.32 11.19
C LYS A 62 9.97 10.31 12.65
N ILE A 63 8.66 10.37 12.84
CA ILE A 63 8.05 10.33 14.17
C ILE A 63 8.13 8.91 14.72
N LYS A 64 8.34 8.76 16.04
CA LYS A 64 8.51 7.44 16.70
C LYS A 64 9.63 6.59 16.07
N GLY A 65 10.65 7.24 15.51
CA GLY A 65 11.82 6.60 14.90
C GLY A 65 11.52 5.81 13.62
N LEU A 66 10.34 6.01 13.03
CA LEU A 66 9.90 5.35 11.82
C LEU A 66 10.54 5.99 10.60
N ASP A 67 10.80 5.21 9.57
CA ASP A 67 11.18 5.73 8.27
C ASP A 67 10.76 4.73 7.20
N PHE A 68 10.84 5.15 5.94
CA PHE A 68 10.69 4.28 4.79
C PHE A 68 11.91 4.35 3.88
N HIS A 69 12.19 3.25 3.19
CA HIS A 69 13.09 3.25 2.06
C HIS A 69 12.33 3.77 0.85
N LEU A 70 12.87 4.78 0.17
CA LEU A 70 12.31 5.33 -1.05
C LEU A 70 13.18 4.91 -2.25
N SER A 71 12.57 4.24 -3.22
CA SER A 71 13.20 3.91 -4.50
C SER A 71 12.50 4.69 -5.61
N ILE A 72 13.28 5.35 -6.47
CA ILE A 72 12.75 6.21 -7.52
C ILE A 72 13.18 5.69 -8.89
N VAL A 73 12.21 5.24 -9.68
CA VAL A 73 12.35 4.89 -11.09
C VAL A 73 11.91 6.12 -11.91
N ASN A 74 12.86 6.86 -12.48
CA ASN A 74 12.59 8.04 -13.33
C ASN A 74 13.56 8.17 -14.52
N SER A 75 14.45 7.19 -14.71
CA SER A 75 15.47 7.22 -15.76
C SER A 75 14.93 6.55 -17.02
N PRO A 76 15.10 7.16 -18.21
CA PRO A 76 14.73 6.52 -19.48
C PRO A 76 15.35 5.13 -19.67
N GLN A 77 16.55 4.89 -19.14
CA GLN A 77 17.23 3.58 -19.25
C GLN A 77 16.43 2.47 -18.54
N LEU A 78 15.83 2.78 -17.40
CA LEU A 78 15.01 1.81 -16.64
C LEU A 78 13.66 1.54 -17.33
N TYR A 79 13.12 2.50 -18.08
CA TYR A 79 11.86 2.27 -18.81
C TYR A 79 12.06 1.52 -20.12
N ASN A 80 13.23 1.64 -20.75
CA ASN A 80 13.51 1.04 -22.06
C ASN A 80 14.10 -0.38 -21.99
N ASP A 81 14.56 -0.82 -20.83
CA ASP A 81 15.19 -2.13 -20.63
C ASP A 81 14.64 -2.81 -19.37
N ASP A 82 13.82 -3.85 -19.58
CA ASP A 82 13.19 -4.58 -18.48
C ASP A 82 14.19 -5.39 -17.66
N GLY A 83 15.32 -5.81 -18.25
CA GLY A 83 16.38 -6.52 -17.53
C GLY A 83 17.06 -5.59 -16.54
N HIS A 84 17.41 -4.38 -16.98
CA HIS A 84 17.95 -3.35 -16.09
C HIS A 84 16.94 -2.90 -15.04
N LEU A 85 15.65 -2.78 -15.39
CA LEU A 85 14.60 -2.47 -14.42
C LEU A 85 14.45 -3.57 -13.38
N PHE A 86 14.44 -4.83 -13.80
CA PHE A 86 14.37 -5.98 -12.91
C PHE A 86 15.54 -6.00 -11.92
N ASP A 87 16.78 -5.84 -12.40
CA ASP A 87 17.96 -5.80 -11.55
C ASP A 87 17.94 -4.59 -10.59
N PHE A 88 17.49 -3.42 -11.06
CA PHE A 88 17.28 -2.25 -10.20
C PHE A 88 16.29 -2.56 -9.07
N LEU A 89 15.11 -3.07 -9.41
CA LEU A 89 14.07 -3.39 -8.43
C LEU A 89 14.54 -4.45 -7.44
N ARG A 90 15.20 -5.52 -7.90
CA ARG A 90 15.77 -6.57 -7.04
C ARG A 90 16.80 -5.99 -6.05
N ASN A 91 17.71 -5.14 -6.54
CA ASN A 91 18.74 -4.54 -5.71
C ASN A 91 18.15 -3.58 -4.66
N GLU A 92 17.14 -2.79 -5.02
CA GLU A 92 16.44 -1.92 -4.08
C GLU A 92 15.66 -2.74 -3.03
N ARG A 93 15.05 -3.87 -3.42
CA ARG A 93 14.37 -4.81 -2.52
C ARG A 93 15.35 -5.38 -1.48
N VAL A 94 16.56 -5.79 -1.91
CA VAL A 94 17.63 -6.26 -1.02
C VAL A 94 18.07 -5.14 -0.06
N ARG A 95 18.31 -3.93 -0.57
CA ARG A 95 18.69 -2.77 0.27
C ARG A 95 17.62 -2.45 1.30
N PHE A 96 16.35 -2.44 0.90
CA PHE A 96 15.22 -2.26 1.81
C PHE A 96 15.25 -3.30 2.93
N LYS A 97 15.30 -4.60 2.59
CA LYS A 97 15.29 -5.69 3.58
C LYS A 97 16.46 -5.59 4.54
N GLU A 98 17.66 -5.26 4.06
CA GLU A 98 18.82 -5.03 4.92
C GLU A 98 18.66 -3.84 5.88
N ARG A 99 18.10 -2.73 5.40
CA ARG A 99 17.81 -1.57 6.24
C ARG A 99 16.71 -1.89 7.27
N ALA A 100 15.67 -2.61 6.86
CA ALA A 100 14.58 -3.04 7.72
C ALA A 100 15.06 -3.99 8.83
N ARG A 101 15.94 -4.94 8.48
CA ARG A 101 16.61 -5.84 9.42
C ARG A 101 17.29 -5.09 10.57
N ARG A 102 17.98 -3.99 10.23
CA ARG A 102 18.68 -3.13 11.19
C ARG A 102 17.77 -2.12 11.91
N GLY A 103 16.46 -2.13 11.64
CA GLY A 103 15.51 -1.18 12.22
C GLY A 103 15.65 0.25 11.69
N GLU A 104 16.25 0.45 10.52
CA GLU A 104 16.41 1.79 9.95
C GLU A 104 15.14 2.27 9.24
N VAL A 105 14.34 1.35 8.72
CA VAL A 105 13.10 1.60 7.95
C VAL A 105 12.07 0.53 8.28
N SER A 106 10.79 0.83 8.06
CA SER A 106 9.65 -0.08 8.31
C SER A 106 8.73 -0.29 7.10
N ALA A 107 9.00 0.44 6.02
CA ALA A 107 8.22 0.39 4.79
C ALA A 107 9.11 0.65 3.57
N HIS A 108 8.64 0.22 2.39
CA HIS A 108 9.28 0.46 1.10
C HIS A 108 8.30 1.14 0.17
N LEU A 109 8.66 2.33 -0.32
CA LEU A 109 7.92 3.06 -1.34
C LEU A 109 8.73 3.07 -2.63
N ILE A 110 8.16 2.56 -3.72
CA ILE A 110 8.81 2.48 -5.03
C ILE A 110 8.01 3.31 -6.03
N TYR A 111 8.51 4.51 -6.36
CA TYR A 111 7.88 5.41 -7.30
C TYR A 111 8.35 5.17 -8.72
N PHE A 112 7.39 5.01 -9.64
CA PHE A 112 7.57 5.08 -11.08
C PHE A 112 7.11 6.46 -11.55
N ILE A 113 8.08 7.38 -11.65
CA ILE A 113 7.85 8.75 -12.06
C ILE A 113 7.98 8.84 -13.58
N HIS A 114 6.87 9.08 -14.26
CA HIS A 114 6.81 9.28 -15.69
C HIS A 114 5.56 10.08 -16.08
N PRO A 115 5.66 11.14 -16.91
CA PRO A 115 4.50 11.97 -17.28
C PRO A 115 3.32 11.16 -17.83
N GLN A 116 3.57 10.24 -18.78
CA GLN A 116 2.49 9.40 -19.35
C GLN A 116 1.91 8.37 -18.37
N LEU A 117 2.62 8.00 -17.30
CA LEU A 117 2.05 7.20 -16.21
C LEU A 117 1.16 8.07 -15.32
N ALA A 118 1.59 9.30 -15.03
CA ALA A 118 0.84 10.23 -14.21
C ALA A 118 -0.48 10.65 -14.84
N PHE A 119 -0.49 10.83 -16.17
CA PHE A 119 -1.68 11.21 -16.94
C PHE A 119 -2.40 10.00 -17.57
N ALA A 120 -2.05 8.77 -17.20
CA ALA A 120 -2.76 7.59 -17.69
C ALA A 120 -4.21 7.59 -17.21
N ARG A 121 -5.18 7.34 -18.10
CA ARG A 121 -6.59 7.15 -17.71
C ARG A 121 -6.78 5.83 -16.96
N PRO A 122 -7.71 5.78 -15.98
CA PRO A 122 -8.27 4.52 -15.51
C PRO A 122 -8.69 3.68 -16.73
N SER A 123 -8.15 2.46 -16.84
CA SER A 123 -8.26 1.62 -18.04
C SER A 123 -7.71 0.22 -17.80
N GLU A 124 -8.05 -0.71 -18.69
CA GLU A 124 -7.47 -2.06 -18.70
C GLU A 124 -5.95 -2.01 -18.97
N GLU A 125 -5.49 -1.10 -19.84
CA GLU A 125 -4.07 -0.92 -20.12
C GLU A 125 -3.28 -0.41 -18.90
N LEU A 126 -3.89 0.43 -18.06
CA LEU A 126 -3.28 0.87 -16.80
C LEU A 126 -3.12 -0.31 -15.84
N VAL A 127 -4.16 -1.13 -15.68
CA VAL A 127 -4.09 -2.37 -14.89
C VAL A 127 -3.01 -3.30 -15.41
N ASP A 128 -2.92 -3.50 -16.72
CA ASP A 128 -1.91 -4.35 -17.35
C ASP A 128 -0.47 -3.88 -17.07
N ILE A 129 -0.25 -2.57 -17.08
CA ILE A 129 1.05 -2.00 -16.70
C ILE A 129 1.34 -2.18 -15.22
N GLN A 130 0.35 -2.01 -14.33
CA GLN A 130 0.54 -2.27 -12.90
C GLN A 130 0.90 -3.74 -12.65
N LYS A 131 0.16 -4.69 -13.25
CA LYS A 131 0.48 -6.13 -13.19
C LYS A 131 1.88 -6.42 -13.71
N TYR A 132 2.29 -5.77 -14.80
CA TYR A 132 3.61 -5.92 -15.39
C TYR A 132 4.72 -5.42 -14.47
N ILE A 133 4.58 -4.21 -13.93
CA ILE A 133 5.55 -3.61 -13.00
C ILE A 133 5.65 -4.46 -11.72
N CYS A 134 4.53 -4.87 -11.14
CA CYS A 134 4.51 -5.72 -9.96
C CYS A 134 5.11 -7.10 -10.21
N SER A 135 4.96 -7.64 -11.43
CA SER A 135 5.60 -8.90 -11.84
C SER A 135 7.12 -8.81 -11.89
N LEU A 136 7.67 -7.65 -12.26
CA LEU A 136 9.12 -7.41 -12.21
C LEU A 136 9.61 -7.24 -10.76
N HIS A 137 8.79 -6.63 -9.90
CA HIS A 137 9.12 -6.44 -8.49
C HIS A 137 9.06 -7.74 -7.67
N MET A 138 8.03 -8.56 -7.89
CA MET A 138 7.75 -9.84 -7.21
C MET A 138 7.76 -11.00 -8.21
N PRO A 139 8.92 -11.36 -8.77
CA PRO A 139 9.03 -12.43 -9.77
C PRO A 139 8.56 -13.79 -9.24
N GLU A 140 8.65 -14.03 -7.93
CA GLU A 140 8.16 -15.25 -7.28
C GLU A 140 6.64 -15.43 -7.39
N CYS A 141 5.92 -14.33 -7.64
CA CYS A 141 4.47 -14.27 -7.75
C CYS A 141 3.99 -14.21 -9.22
N TYR A 142 4.88 -14.38 -10.19
CA TYR A 142 4.53 -14.28 -11.60
C TYR A 142 3.60 -15.41 -12.07
N PRO A 143 2.53 -15.12 -12.83
CA PRO A 143 2.04 -13.80 -13.20
C PRO A 143 1.22 -13.14 -12.08
N ILE A 144 1.42 -11.83 -11.88
CA ILE A 144 0.57 -11.03 -11.00
C ILE A 144 -0.83 -10.90 -11.59
N LYS A 145 -1.85 -11.06 -10.73
CA LYS A 145 -3.26 -10.90 -11.07
C LYS A 145 -3.86 -9.71 -10.30
N GLU A 146 -4.88 -9.09 -10.88
CA GLU A 146 -5.72 -8.14 -10.16
C GLU A 146 -6.59 -8.88 -9.12
N ASP A 147 -7.13 -8.14 -8.16
CA ASP A 147 -8.05 -8.66 -7.13
C ASP A 147 -7.46 -9.76 -6.22
N VAL A 148 -6.14 -9.72 -6.04
CA VAL A 148 -5.36 -10.62 -5.19
C VAL A 148 -4.56 -9.82 -4.16
N ILE A 149 -4.52 -10.34 -2.94
CA ILE A 149 -3.70 -9.84 -1.84
C ILE A 149 -2.31 -10.46 -2.00
N TYR A 150 -1.32 -9.61 -2.24
CA TYR A 150 0.09 -9.98 -2.27
C TYR A 150 0.78 -9.36 -1.07
N THR A 151 1.71 -10.12 -0.50
CA THR A 151 2.49 -9.69 0.65
C THR A 151 3.98 -9.85 0.41
N GLU A 152 4.77 -9.12 1.18
CA GLU A 152 6.23 -9.19 1.22
C GLU A 152 6.70 -9.65 2.61
N SER A 153 7.87 -10.28 2.68
CA SER A 153 8.57 -10.52 3.94
C SER A 153 9.48 -9.35 4.30
N VAL A 154 9.24 -8.73 5.46
CA VAL A 154 10.05 -7.62 5.98
C VAL A 154 10.81 -8.09 7.21
N PRO A 155 12.15 -8.19 7.15
CA PRO A 155 12.94 -8.72 8.26
C PRO A 155 13.19 -7.68 9.36
N PHE A 156 13.37 -8.17 10.58
CA PHE A 156 13.85 -7.40 11.72
C PHE A 156 14.71 -8.27 12.62
N GLN A 157 15.89 -7.78 12.96
CA GLN A 157 16.78 -8.41 13.93
C GLN A 157 16.57 -7.75 15.28
N ASP A 158 16.03 -8.50 16.24
CA ASP A 158 15.97 -8.08 17.64
C ASP A 158 16.89 -8.97 18.51
N LYS A 159 16.79 -8.78 19.83
CA LYS A 159 17.53 -9.55 20.83
C LYS A 159 17.18 -11.04 20.87
N ASP A 160 15.97 -11.41 20.42
CA ASP A 160 15.44 -12.77 20.43
C ASP A 160 15.76 -13.51 19.12
N GLY A 161 16.19 -12.78 18.08
CA GLY A 161 16.67 -13.34 16.83
C GLY A 161 16.19 -12.57 15.60
N LEU A 162 16.38 -13.18 14.44
CA LEU A 162 15.84 -12.67 13.18
C LEU A 162 14.39 -13.15 13.02
N LYS A 163 13.49 -12.20 12.72
CA LYS A 163 12.10 -12.49 12.37
C LYS A 163 11.74 -11.84 11.03
N ILE A 164 10.80 -12.42 10.31
CA ILE A 164 10.15 -11.79 9.16
C ILE A 164 8.69 -11.47 9.48
N TYR A 165 8.26 -10.30 9.04
CA TYR A 165 6.89 -9.80 9.20
C TYR A 165 6.21 -9.81 7.84
N LYS A 166 4.97 -10.30 7.78
CA LYS A 166 4.13 -10.23 6.60
C LYS A 166 3.67 -8.79 6.38
N ALA A 167 3.98 -8.26 5.20
CA ALA A 167 3.72 -6.87 4.84
C ALA A 167 2.75 -6.79 3.67
N GLY A 168 1.70 -6.00 3.80
CA GLY A 168 0.79 -5.72 2.69
C GLY A 168 1.50 -4.98 1.56
N VAL A 169 1.21 -5.35 0.32
CA VAL A 169 1.72 -4.67 -0.88
C VAL A 169 0.56 -4.07 -1.66
N ASN A 170 0.63 -2.76 -1.93
CA ASN A 170 -0.44 -2.02 -2.61
C ASN A 170 0.11 -1.16 -3.74
N VAL A 171 -0.70 -1.00 -4.79
CA VAL A 171 -0.43 -0.05 -5.89
C VAL A 171 -1.26 1.22 -5.73
N PHE A 172 -0.59 2.35 -5.83
CA PHE A 172 -1.14 3.71 -5.86
C PHE A 172 -0.85 4.35 -7.22
N TYR A 173 -1.70 5.26 -7.69
CA TYR A 173 -1.54 5.87 -9.01
C TYR A 173 -2.17 7.27 -9.10
N SER A 174 -1.62 8.14 -9.94
CA SER A 174 -2.04 9.56 -10.01
C SER A 174 -3.49 9.75 -10.43
N SER A 175 -3.97 9.02 -11.45
CA SER A 175 -5.34 9.12 -11.96
C SER A 175 -6.40 8.47 -11.09
N ALA A 176 -6.03 7.95 -9.91
CA ALA A 176 -7.00 7.62 -8.88
C ALA A 176 -7.71 8.89 -8.35
N HIS A 177 -7.12 10.07 -8.56
CA HIS A 177 -7.72 11.36 -8.22
C HIS A 177 -9.15 11.51 -8.75
N ARG A 178 -10.06 11.91 -7.87
CA ARG A 178 -11.52 12.08 -8.07
C ARG A 178 -12.28 10.84 -8.58
N THR A 179 -11.69 9.65 -8.49
CA THR A 179 -12.38 8.37 -8.72
C THR A 179 -12.77 7.73 -7.38
N ARG A 180 -13.42 6.55 -7.40
CA ARG A 180 -13.67 5.74 -6.18
C ARG A 180 -12.41 5.33 -5.44
N ASN A 181 -11.28 5.32 -6.14
CA ASN A 181 -9.98 4.93 -5.60
C ASN A 181 -9.18 6.17 -5.15
N HIS A 182 -9.85 7.27 -4.82
CA HIS A 182 -9.23 8.57 -4.55
C HIS A 182 -8.11 8.51 -3.50
N ASP A 183 -8.29 7.69 -2.49
CA ASP A 183 -7.32 7.45 -1.42
C ASP A 183 -6.02 6.80 -1.95
N ARG A 184 -6.03 6.23 -3.15
CA ARG A 184 -4.83 5.72 -3.82
C ARG A 184 -4.11 6.74 -4.69
N ARG A 185 -4.52 8.01 -4.68
CA ARG A 185 -3.88 9.08 -5.45
C ARG A 185 -2.46 9.37 -4.93
N ILE A 186 -1.53 9.61 -5.85
CA ILE A 186 -0.15 10.04 -5.57
C ILE A 186 0.39 10.92 -6.70
N PRO A 187 1.42 11.76 -6.48
CA PRO A 187 2.11 12.43 -7.58
C PRO A 187 3.06 11.48 -8.33
N GLY A 188 3.39 11.79 -9.59
CA GLY A 188 4.48 11.15 -10.35
C GLY A 188 4.09 10.02 -11.30
N GLY A 189 3.04 9.26 -11.05
CA GLY A 189 2.70 8.10 -11.89
C GLY A 189 2.12 6.96 -11.08
N ILE A 190 2.96 5.96 -10.80
CA ILE A 190 2.60 4.76 -10.04
C ILE A 190 3.52 4.63 -8.82
N LEU A 191 2.99 4.13 -7.71
CA LEU A 191 3.74 3.80 -6.51
C LEU A 191 3.39 2.36 -6.08
N ILE A 192 4.41 1.52 -5.84
CA ILE A 192 4.27 0.31 -5.03
C ILE A 192 4.60 0.67 -3.58
N SER A 193 3.69 0.36 -2.67
CA SER A 193 3.87 0.55 -1.23
C SER A 193 3.90 -0.81 -0.54
N VAL A 194 4.97 -1.08 0.21
CA VAL A 194 5.09 -2.22 1.12
C VAL A 194 5.00 -1.71 2.55
N ASN A 195 4.03 -2.19 3.32
CA ASN A 195 3.80 -1.74 4.69
C ASN A 195 3.58 -2.91 5.66
N ALA A 196 4.28 -2.90 6.79
CA ALA A 196 4.25 -3.94 7.80
C ALA A 196 3.95 -3.34 9.19
N PRO A 197 2.68 -3.22 9.61
CA PRO A 197 2.32 -2.68 10.91
C PRO A 197 2.92 -3.46 12.10
N GLY A 198 3.07 -4.79 11.99
CA GLY A 198 3.76 -5.61 12.99
C GLY A 198 5.24 -5.28 13.12
N HIS A 199 5.93 -5.14 11.98
CA HIS A 199 7.35 -4.73 11.93
C HIS A 199 7.54 -3.36 12.57
N PHE A 200 6.68 -2.40 12.21
CA PHE A 200 6.66 -1.09 12.86
C PHE A 200 6.56 -1.26 14.37
N MET A 201 5.56 -2.01 14.86
CA MET A 201 5.32 -2.12 16.30
C MET A 201 6.59 -2.55 17.01
N ARG A 202 7.18 -3.63 16.51
CA ARG A 202 8.38 -4.20 17.09
C ARG A 202 9.52 -3.19 17.09
N LEU A 203 9.74 -2.50 15.97
CA LEU A 203 10.76 -1.46 15.85
C LEU A 203 10.56 -0.32 16.86
N ALA A 204 9.33 0.16 17.02
CA ALA A 204 9.02 1.25 17.93
C ALA A 204 9.23 0.86 19.41
N ILE A 205 8.91 -0.39 19.77
CA ILE A 205 9.20 -0.97 21.09
C ILE A 205 10.72 -1.05 21.32
N GLU A 206 11.47 -1.62 20.37
CA GLU A 206 12.94 -1.75 20.51
C GLU A 206 13.65 -0.39 20.60
N LYS A 207 13.09 0.66 19.99
CA LYS A 207 13.58 2.04 20.12
C LYS A 207 13.11 2.74 21.40
N GLY A 208 12.35 2.07 22.26
CA GLY A 208 11.87 2.61 23.55
C GLY A 208 10.76 3.65 23.44
N PHE A 209 10.03 3.72 22.32
CA PHE A 209 8.90 4.64 22.18
C PHE A 209 7.63 4.16 22.89
N TYR A 210 7.57 2.87 23.24
CA TYR A 210 6.50 2.27 23.99
C TYR A 210 7.06 1.55 25.20
N LYS A 211 6.30 1.58 26.30
CA LYS A 211 6.67 0.91 27.55
C LYS A 211 6.56 -0.61 27.43
N ASP A 212 5.50 -1.07 26.79
CA ASP A 212 5.12 -2.48 26.67
C ASP A 212 4.35 -2.74 25.36
N GLN A 213 4.10 -4.02 25.06
CA GLN A 213 3.46 -4.46 23.82
C GLN A 213 1.98 -4.04 23.78
N GLU A 214 1.32 -3.99 24.94
CA GLU A 214 -0.08 -3.64 25.09
C GLU A 214 -0.32 -2.16 24.74
N GLN A 215 0.54 -1.26 25.22
CA GLN A 215 0.50 0.15 24.84
C GLN A 215 0.74 0.32 23.33
N ALA A 216 1.73 -0.39 22.79
CA ALA A 216 2.06 -0.31 21.37
C ALA A 216 0.90 -0.82 20.48
N LEU A 217 0.29 -1.95 20.87
CA LEU A 217 -0.86 -2.54 20.19
C LEU A 217 -2.05 -1.58 20.18
N ALA A 218 -2.38 -0.97 21.32
CA ALA A 218 -3.49 -0.02 21.42
C ALA A 218 -3.28 1.20 20.51
N ASP A 219 -2.08 1.79 20.53
CA ASP A 219 -1.74 2.93 19.67
C ASP A 219 -1.79 2.55 18.18
N ILE A 220 -1.27 1.38 17.80
CA ILE A 220 -1.25 0.92 16.41
C ILE A 220 -2.64 0.57 15.91
N ARG A 221 -3.47 -0.05 16.75
CA ARG A 221 -4.88 -0.29 16.45
C ARG A 221 -5.60 1.03 16.21
N ASN A 222 -5.38 2.04 17.05
CA ASN A 222 -5.94 3.37 16.86
C ASN A 222 -5.46 4.05 15.56
N MET A 223 -4.16 3.97 15.25
CA MET A 223 -3.61 4.49 13.98
C MET A 223 -4.17 3.77 12.75
N THR A 224 -4.42 2.47 12.86
CA THR A 224 -5.04 1.66 11.80
C THR A 224 -6.48 2.08 11.60
N ILE A 225 -7.28 2.15 12.67
CA ILE A 225 -8.67 2.63 12.62
C ILE A 225 -8.73 4.05 12.06
N GLN A 226 -7.82 4.94 12.46
CA GLN A 226 -7.75 6.29 11.90
C GLN A 226 -7.42 6.26 10.41
N SER A 227 -6.49 5.43 9.96
CA SER A 227 -6.15 5.29 8.54
C SER A 227 -7.36 4.83 7.72
N VAL A 228 -8.16 3.91 8.27
CA VAL A 228 -9.38 3.39 7.63
C VAL A 228 -10.50 4.45 7.67
N GLY A 229 -10.73 5.10 8.83
CA GLY A 229 -11.90 5.94 9.14
C GLY A 229 -11.84 7.43 8.80
N ASN A 230 -10.75 8.10 9.19
CA ASN A 230 -10.60 9.57 9.07
C ASN A 230 -9.35 9.98 8.28
N GLY A 231 -8.52 9.00 7.92
CA GLY A 231 -7.20 9.16 7.30
C GLY A 231 -7.26 9.03 5.80
N GLY A 232 -8.08 8.10 5.27
CA GLY A 232 -8.57 8.13 3.89
C GLY A 232 -9.04 9.54 3.55
N TYR A 233 -8.32 10.29 2.72
CA TYR A 233 -8.83 11.55 2.18
C TYR A 233 -10.05 11.20 1.33
N SER A 234 -11.22 11.09 1.96
CA SER A 234 -12.48 11.12 1.25
C SER A 234 -12.54 12.48 0.56
N HIS A 235 -12.68 12.47 -0.75
CA HIS A 235 -13.05 13.66 -1.48
C HIS A 235 -14.33 14.25 -0.87
N PRO A 236 -14.40 15.59 -0.65
CA PRO A 236 -15.56 16.21 -0.02
C PRO A 236 -16.86 16.07 -0.82
N GLU A 237 -16.78 15.66 -2.09
CA GLU A 237 -17.92 15.54 -3.01
C GLU A 237 -18.54 14.13 -3.07
N GLY A 238 -18.03 13.14 -2.33
CA GLY A 238 -18.63 11.80 -2.32
C GLY A 238 -17.80 10.70 -1.66
N ILE A 239 -18.42 9.54 -1.46
CA ILE A 239 -17.74 8.35 -0.89
C ILE A 239 -16.63 7.93 -1.85
N SER A 240 -15.40 7.97 -1.37
CA SER A 240 -14.20 7.86 -2.19
C SER A 240 -13.05 7.19 -1.46
N THR A 241 -13.41 6.47 -0.40
CA THR A 241 -12.48 5.67 0.37
C THR A 241 -12.81 4.21 0.05
N THR A 242 -11.80 3.43 -0.35
CA THR A 242 -11.96 1.97 -0.40
C THR A 242 -12.24 1.36 0.97
N TRP A 243 -12.15 2.16 2.04
CA TRP A 243 -11.97 1.73 3.41
C TRP A 243 -13.28 1.71 4.21
N HIS A 244 -14.31 2.51 3.89
CA HIS A 244 -15.62 2.41 4.57
C HIS A 244 -16.79 2.67 3.63
N SER A 245 -17.83 1.83 3.74
CA SER A 245 -19.18 2.18 3.29
C SER A 245 -19.94 2.86 4.44
N GLU A 246 -20.71 3.91 4.14
CA GLU A 246 -21.64 4.52 5.11
C GLU A 246 -22.78 3.58 5.53
N SER A 247 -22.91 2.44 4.85
CA SER A 247 -23.94 1.46 5.13
C SER A 247 -23.63 0.66 6.41
N LYS A 248 -24.57 0.64 7.36
CA LYS A 248 -24.55 -0.21 8.56
C LYS A 248 -24.85 -1.70 8.21
N LEU A 249 -24.19 -2.25 7.20
CA LEU A 249 -24.52 -3.59 6.69
C LEU A 249 -23.96 -4.73 7.55
N ASP A 250 -22.99 -4.45 8.42
CA ASP A 250 -22.47 -5.46 9.34
C ASP A 250 -23.26 -5.52 10.65
N ARG A 251 -23.66 -6.74 11.03
CA ARG A 251 -24.22 -7.08 12.36
C ARG A 251 -23.28 -6.77 13.53
N PHE A 252 -21.97 -6.68 13.28
CA PHE A 252 -20.95 -6.29 14.28
C PHE A 252 -20.64 -4.78 14.28
N GLY A 253 -21.04 -4.08 13.20
CA GLY A 253 -20.89 -2.64 12.99
C GLY A 253 -19.45 -2.19 12.74
N CYS A 254 -19.21 -1.27 11.80
CA CYS A 254 -17.86 -0.83 11.45
C CYS A 254 -17.03 -0.35 12.69
N PRO A 255 -15.74 -0.73 12.83
CA PRO A 255 -14.86 -0.32 13.94
C PRO A 255 -14.82 1.18 14.18
N VAL A 256 -15.02 2.01 13.15
CA VAL A 256 -15.10 3.46 13.28
C VAL A 256 -16.33 3.91 14.08
N HIS A 257 -17.41 3.14 14.02
CA HIS A 257 -18.68 3.47 14.67
C HIS A 257 -18.87 2.75 16.00
N THR A 258 -18.43 1.50 16.11
CA THR A 258 -18.69 0.66 17.29
C THR A 258 -17.48 0.46 18.17
N GLY A 259 -16.26 0.65 17.65
CA GLY A 259 -15.00 0.35 18.35
C GLY A 259 -14.77 -1.13 18.68
N ASN A 260 -15.77 -1.99 18.48
CA ASN A 260 -15.80 -3.37 18.97
C ASN A 260 -15.78 -4.42 17.86
N SER A 261 -15.98 -4.03 16.60
CA SER A 261 -15.81 -4.94 15.47
C SER A 261 -14.42 -4.82 14.86
N SER A 262 -13.89 -5.93 14.36
CA SER A 262 -12.72 -5.94 13.47
C SER A 262 -13.12 -6.06 12.00
N TYR A 263 -14.40 -6.22 11.70
CA TYR A 263 -14.93 -6.26 10.34
C TYR A 263 -15.41 -4.88 9.91
N TYR A 264 -15.12 -4.52 8.67
CA TYR A 264 -15.64 -3.32 8.04
C TYR A 264 -16.06 -3.61 6.60
N SER A 265 -16.95 -2.79 6.07
CA SER A 265 -17.28 -2.80 4.65
C SER A 265 -16.63 -1.60 3.97
N GLY A 266 -16.24 -1.71 2.71
CA GLY A 266 -15.66 -0.61 1.92
C GLY A 266 -15.79 -0.89 0.43
N PHE A 267 -15.43 0.05 -0.45
CA PHE A 267 -15.49 -0.25 -1.89
C PHE A 267 -14.51 -1.34 -2.34
N TYR A 268 -13.50 -1.64 -1.52
CA TYR A 268 -12.52 -2.66 -1.84
C TYR A 268 -11.76 -3.16 -0.60
N HIS A 269 -11.11 -4.33 -0.68
CA HIS A 269 -10.20 -4.78 0.37
C HIS A 269 -8.88 -4.00 0.34
N THR A 270 -8.45 -3.47 1.48
CA THR A 270 -7.32 -2.54 1.56
C THR A 270 -6.00 -3.17 1.16
N ASP A 271 -5.81 -4.45 1.44
CA ASP A 271 -4.56 -5.16 1.15
C ASP A 271 -4.50 -5.78 -0.24
N VAL A 272 -5.51 -5.57 -1.09
CA VAL A 272 -5.39 -5.99 -2.48
C VAL A 272 -4.42 -5.09 -3.22
N LEU A 273 -3.51 -5.76 -3.96
CA LEU A 273 -2.44 -5.12 -4.69
C LEU A 273 -3.01 -4.15 -5.75
N ILE A 274 -3.81 -4.68 -6.67
CA ILE A 274 -4.45 -3.96 -7.78
C ILE A 274 -5.96 -4.26 -7.75
N PRO A 275 -6.80 -3.33 -7.27
CA PRO A 275 -8.25 -3.39 -7.40
C PRO A 275 -8.65 -3.24 -8.87
N GLY A 276 -8.92 -4.33 -9.58
CA GLY A 276 -9.05 -4.35 -11.03
C GLY A 276 -10.16 -3.42 -11.52
N GLU A 277 -11.40 -3.74 -11.17
CA GLU A 277 -12.59 -2.96 -11.58
C GLU A 277 -12.50 -1.49 -11.16
N LEU A 278 -12.01 -1.17 -9.95
CA LEU A 278 -11.86 0.23 -9.51
C LEU A 278 -10.75 0.98 -10.25
N THR A 279 -9.69 0.29 -10.67
CA THR A 279 -8.61 0.90 -11.46
C THR A 279 -9.04 1.14 -12.90
N LYS A 280 -10.03 0.40 -13.39
CA LYS A 280 -10.64 0.57 -14.71
C LYS A 280 -11.74 1.64 -14.74
N ASP A 281 -12.41 1.89 -13.61
CA ASP A 281 -13.51 2.85 -13.51
C ASP A 281 -13.03 4.30 -13.62
N GLU A 282 -13.34 4.93 -14.75
CA GLU A 282 -12.98 6.33 -15.03
C GLU A 282 -14.01 7.36 -14.54
N ARG A 283 -15.17 6.91 -14.04
CA ARG A 283 -16.24 7.80 -13.60
C ARG A 283 -15.76 8.67 -12.45
N LEU A 284 -16.15 9.94 -12.50
CA LEU A 284 -15.87 10.86 -11.40
C LEU A 284 -16.82 10.59 -10.24
N LEU A 285 -16.38 10.89 -9.02
CA LEU A 285 -17.14 10.61 -7.80
C LEU A 285 -18.58 11.16 -7.77
N HIS A 286 -18.84 12.30 -8.40
CA HIS A 286 -20.19 12.87 -8.46
C HIS A 286 -21.10 12.17 -9.49
N GLU A 287 -20.54 11.32 -10.36
CA GLU A 287 -21.27 10.52 -11.35
C GLU A 287 -21.61 9.11 -10.81
N ILE A 288 -21.21 8.83 -9.58
CA ILE A 288 -21.30 7.53 -8.93
C ILE A 288 -22.47 7.54 -7.93
N ASP A 289 -23.39 6.58 -8.10
CA ASP A 289 -24.45 6.33 -7.13
C ASP A 289 -23.95 5.42 -5.99
N ASN A 290 -24.46 5.65 -4.78
CA ASN A 290 -24.23 4.83 -3.59
C ASN A 290 -24.79 3.40 -3.74
N SER A 291 -25.67 3.15 -4.71
CA SER A 291 -26.24 1.82 -4.98
C SER A 291 -25.39 0.93 -5.91
N ASP A 292 -24.19 1.37 -6.29
CA ASP A 292 -23.33 0.62 -7.22
C ASP A 292 -22.74 -0.65 -6.56
N PRO A 293 -22.73 -1.82 -7.22
CA PRO A 293 -22.46 -3.14 -6.62
C PRO A 293 -21.05 -3.40 -6.10
N MET A 294 -20.16 -2.40 -6.09
CA MET A 294 -18.74 -2.57 -5.74
C MET A 294 -18.47 -2.42 -4.23
N ILE A 295 -19.27 -3.03 -3.36
CA ILE A 295 -19.08 -2.97 -1.90
C ILE A 295 -18.60 -4.34 -1.38
N PHE A 296 -17.42 -4.32 -0.76
CA PHE A 296 -16.79 -5.43 -0.07
C PHE A 296 -17.27 -5.38 1.37
N ASN A 297 -17.99 -6.40 1.84
CA ASN A 297 -18.71 -6.38 3.10
C ASN A 297 -17.91 -6.98 4.27
N TRP A 298 -16.86 -7.73 3.97
CA TRP A 298 -16.12 -8.55 4.94
C TRP A 298 -14.62 -8.24 4.93
N ASN A 299 -14.26 -6.97 4.93
CA ASN A 299 -12.86 -6.59 5.14
C ASN A 299 -12.52 -6.68 6.62
N VAL A 300 -11.26 -6.96 6.94
CA VAL A 300 -10.85 -7.34 8.30
C VAL A 300 -9.61 -6.59 8.76
N LEU A 301 -9.61 -6.13 10.02
CA LEU A 301 -8.48 -5.54 10.73
C LEU A 301 -7.89 -6.45 11.84
N PHE A 302 -8.31 -7.72 11.93
CA PHE A 302 -7.89 -8.66 12.99
C PHE A 302 -6.37 -8.83 13.12
N TYR A 303 -5.61 -8.58 12.05
CA TYR A 303 -4.16 -8.73 12.07
C TYR A 303 -3.45 -7.79 13.05
N VAL A 304 -4.08 -6.72 13.55
CA VAL A 304 -3.52 -5.92 14.64
C VAL A 304 -3.82 -6.61 15.97
N SER A 305 -3.10 -7.71 16.23
CA SER A 305 -3.27 -8.61 17.36
C SER A 305 -1.94 -9.20 17.83
N LEU A 306 -1.79 -9.49 19.12
CA LEU A 306 -0.66 -10.24 19.68
C LEU A 306 -0.87 -11.77 19.62
N GLU A 307 -1.98 -12.21 19.04
CA GLU A 307 -2.29 -13.63 18.84
C GLU A 307 -1.29 -14.32 17.91
N GLU A 308 -0.87 -15.53 18.30
CA GLU A 308 -0.04 -16.39 17.45
C GLU A 308 -0.94 -17.26 16.58
N PHE A 309 -0.99 -16.93 15.29
CA PHE A 309 -1.76 -17.71 14.32
C PHE A 309 -0.97 -18.94 13.85
N PRO A 310 -1.64 -20.06 13.50
CA PRO A 310 -0.99 -21.21 12.89
C PRO A 310 -0.54 -20.91 11.45
N ILE A 311 0.38 -21.72 10.90
CA ILE A 311 1.04 -21.45 9.60
C ILE A 311 0.08 -21.38 8.40
N ASP A 312 -1.06 -22.06 8.51
CA ASP A 312 -2.12 -22.12 7.51
C ASP A 312 -3.14 -20.99 7.64
N ASP A 313 -3.07 -20.19 8.70
CA ASP A 313 -3.95 -19.04 8.89
C ASP A 313 -3.54 -17.86 7.97
N PRO A 314 -4.51 -17.16 7.36
CA PRO A 314 -4.25 -16.00 6.51
C PRO A 314 -3.43 -14.87 7.15
N TYR A 315 -3.39 -14.75 8.48
CA TYR A 315 -2.70 -13.71 9.23
C TYR A 315 -1.39 -14.18 9.88
N TYR A 316 -0.95 -15.41 9.57
CA TYR A 316 0.34 -15.93 10.00
C TYR A 316 1.49 -14.97 9.67
N GLY A 317 2.22 -14.56 10.70
CA GLY A 317 3.40 -13.71 10.59
C GLY A 317 3.13 -12.22 10.40
N GLU A 318 1.89 -11.76 10.45
CA GLU A 318 1.55 -10.36 10.16
C GLU A 318 1.97 -9.38 11.26
N PHE A 319 1.67 -9.69 12.52
CA PHE A 319 1.92 -8.75 13.62
C PHE A 319 3.11 -9.10 14.52
N ILE A 320 3.24 -10.37 14.91
CA ILE A 320 4.27 -10.84 15.83
C ILE A 320 5.58 -11.27 15.13
N GLY A 321 5.50 -11.51 13.82
CA GLY A 321 6.61 -11.98 12.98
C GLY A 321 6.92 -13.46 13.19
N VAL A 322 7.60 -14.06 12.21
CA VAL A 322 7.99 -15.47 12.19
C VAL A 322 9.50 -15.59 12.34
N PRO A 323 10.03 -16.37 13.29
CA PRO A 323 11.47 -16.59 13.40
C PRO A 323 12.01 -17.33 12.18
N VAL A 324 13.15 -16.87 11.66
CA VAL A 324 13.81 -17.48 10.50
C VAL A 324 15.33 -17.47 10.67
N ASP A 325 16.03 -18.29 9.89
CA ASP A 325 17.48 -18.17 9.73
C ASP A 325 17.87 -17.02 8.80
N ASP A 326 19.15 -16.61 8.86
CA ASP A 326 19.68 -15.52 8.04
C ASP A 326 19.56 -15.80 6.52
N ALA A 327 19.63 -17.07 6.12
CA ALA A 327 19.54 -17.47 4.72
C ALA A 327 18.14 -17.26 4.14
N SER A 328 17.11 -17.36 4.98
CA SER A 328 15.70 -17.23 4.59
C SER A 328 15.20 -15.78 4.60
N MET A 329 16.00 -14.84 5.09
CA MET A 329 15.60 -13.44 5.26
C MET A 329 15.06 -12.76 4.00
N PHE A 330 15.66 -13.06 2.84
CA PHE A 330 15.27 -12.44 1.57
C PHE A 330 14.12 -13.17 0.89
N PHE A 331 13.82 -14.40 1.32
CA PHE A 331 12.75 -15.21 0.75
C PHE A 331 11.39 -14.74 1.27
N ASN A 332 10.41 -14.68 0.36
CA ASN A 332 9.04 -14.37 0.69
C ASN A 332 8.24 -15.69 0.72
N SER A 333 7.95 -16.18 1.92
CA SER A 333 7.23 -17.45 2.12
C SER A 333 5.71 -17.30 2.09
N PHE A 334 5.20 -16.06 2.12
CA PHE A 334 3.76 -15.81 2.22
C PHE A 334 3.07 -15.98 0.87
N GLN A 335 2.12 -16.91 0.81
CA GLN A 335 1.41 -17.20 -0.43
C GLN A 335 0.40 -16.09 -0.76
N PRO A 336 0.25 -15.72 -2.06
CA PRO A 336 -0.81 -14.82 -2.49
C PRO A 336 -2.19 -15.39 -2.16
N ARG A 337 -3.09 -14.52 -1.73
CA ARG A 337 -4.47 -14.89 -1.36
C ARG A 337 -5.46 -14.16 -2.24
N LYS A 338 -6.37 -14.91 -2.88
CA LYS A 338 -7.53 -14.29 -3.52
C LYS A 338 -8.42 -13.69 -2.44
N PHE A 339 -8.93 -12.49 -2.69
CA PHE A 339 -9.94 -11.94 -1.81
C PHE A 339 -11.25 -12.73 -1.98
N GLU A 340 -11.95 -12.95 -0.86
CA GLU A 340 -13.29 -13.56 -0.82
C GLU A 340 -14.21 -12.62 -0.04
N ASN A 341 -15.36 -12.25 -0.62
CA ASN A 341 -16.34 -11.36 0.01
C ASN A 341 -17.24 -12.11 1.00
N ASN A 342 -16.64 -12.88 1.90
CA ASN A 342 -17.30 -13.67 2.93
C ASN A 342 -16.53 -13.50 4.26
N PRO A 343 -17.17 -13.78 5.42
CA PRO A 343 -16.45 -13.81 6.69
C PRO A 343 -15.26 -14.78 6.61
N LEU A 344 -14.09 -14.32 7.06
CA LEU A 344 -12.87 -15.15 7.11
C LEU A 344 -12.96 -16.24 8.17
N TYR A 345 -13.65 -15.96 9.27
CA TYR A 345 -13.92 -16.91 10.33
C TYR A 345 -15.43 -17.11 10.42
N GLU A 346 -15.87 -18.35 10.20
CA GLU A 346 -17.21 -18.77 10.61
C GLU A 346 -17.27 -18.68 12.13
N LYS A 347 -18.25 -17.95 12.67
CA LYS A 347 -18.51 -18.03 14.12
C LYS A 347 -18.99 -19.45 14.40
N GLU A 348 -18.42 -20.10 15.41
CA GLU A 348 -19.17 -21.15 16.10
C GLU A 348 -20.47 -20.53 16.61
N ASP A 349 -21.60 -21.14 16.26
CA ASP A 349 -22.90 -20.76 16.80
C ASP A 349 -22.88 -21.03 18.32
N ASP A 350 -23.01 -19.98 19.13
CA ASP A 350 -23.26 -20.09 20.58
C ASP A 350 -24.64 -20.69 20.86
#